data_AF-A0AAV4FYB5-F1
#
_entry.id   AF-A0AAV4FYB5-F1
#
_cell.length_a   1.000
_cell.length_b   1.000
_cell.length_c   1.000
_cell.angle_alpha   90.00
_cell.angle_beta   90.00
_cell.angle_gamma   90.00
#
_symmetry.space_group_name_H-M   'P 1'
#
loop_
_entity.id
_entity.type
_entity.pdbx_description
1 polymer ?
#
loop_
_entity_poly.entity_id
_entity_poly.type
_entity_poly.pdbx_seq_one_letter_code
_entity_poly.pdbx_strand_id
1 'polypeptide(L)'
;MATQHEHAERYQSTSELSLDLHLTSSDPRDVDICALCNHILNDGQEKKPTVTNKGVAGLHKVSRARGGSRPDFYTGQILHTSCRHDYYNQNSIRRDFNRKEEHWSAAKKTSLRSSTNKFDFANDCLLCGRCTRDLRKKGDVSFYQIRTSSCQANLELLCLQKGPGDKWAETVKGCIEYAQDLCAAGAVAYITSNAI
;
A
#
# COMPACT_ATOMS: atom_id res chain seq x y z
N MET A 1 24.25 -18.32 76.55
CA MET A 1 24.61 -18.50 75.13
C MET A 1 24.49 -17.12 74.48
N ALA A 2 25.43 -16.17 74.66
CA ALA A 2 26.74 -16.00 73.98
C ALA A 2 26.57 -15.95 72.45
N THR A 3 26.31 -14.78 71.83
CA THR A 3 27.23 -13.78 71.22
C THR A 3 28.03 -14.25 70.00
N GLN A 4 27.90 -13.55 68.87
CA GLN A 4 28.82 -13.33 67.72
C GLN A 4 28.00 -12.54 66.66
N HIS A 5 28.22 -11.30 66.23
CA HIS A 5 29.39 -10.48 65.86
C HIS A 5 30.20 -10.97 64.64
N GLU A 6 30.42 -10.03 63.71
CA GLU A 6 31.40 -9.96 62.61
C GLU A 6 31.07 -10.63 61.25
N HIS A 7 31.53 -10.19 60.08
CA HIS A 7 32.04 -8.92 59.49
C HIS A 7 32.48 -9.29 58.05
N ALA A 8 32.26 -8.40 57.06
CA ALA A 8 32.91 -8.35 55.72
C ALA A 8 32.77 -9.59 54.80
N GLU A 9 32.57 -9.47 53.48
CA GLU A 9 33.62 -9.12 52.52
C GLU A 9 33.06 -8.52 51.22
N ARG A 10 33.86 -7.58 50.67
CA ARG A 10 33.77 -7.03 49.32
C ARG A 10 34.07 -8.10 48.27
N TYR A 11 33.36 -8.09 47.14
CA TYR A 11 33.97 -8.43 45.86
C TYR A 11 33.33 -7.61 44.73
N GLN A 12 34.08 -6.61 44.26
CA GLN A 12 33.92 -6.05 42.91
C GLN A 12 34.91 -6.80 42.00
N SER A 13 34.55 -6.99 40.72
CA SER A 13 35.44 -7.00 39.53
C SER A 13 35.29 -8.22 38.59
N THR A 14 34.85 -7.90 37.37
CA THR A 14 35.36 -8.34 36.04
C THR A 14 35.14 -9.74 35.47
N SER A 15 34.96 -9.69 34.14
CA SER A 15 35.24 -10.69 33.10
C SER A 15 34.08 -11.62 32.71
N GLU A 16 33.49 -11.38 31.55
CA GLU A 16 33.90 -11.87 30.22
C GLU A 16 33.16 -13.18 29.89
N LEU A 17 32.07 -13.04 29.13
CA LEU A 17 31.55 -14.12 28.31
C LEU A 17 31.24 -13.53 26.94
N SER A 18 32.33 -13.42 26.16
CA SER A 18 32.28 -13.39 24.71
C SER A 18 31.60 -14.67 24.21
N LEU A 19 30.51 -14.49 23.49
CA LEU A 19 30.13 -15.41 22.42
C LEU A 19 30.08 -14.58 21.14
N ASP A 20 31.26 -14.45 20.51
CA ASP A 20 31.43 -13.96 19.15
C ASP A 20 30.80 -14.93 18.15
N LEU A 21 29.50 -14.78 17.92
CA LEU A 21 28.83 -15.39 16.78
C LEU A 21 29.24 -14.63 15.52
N HIS A 22 30.33 -15.08 14.90
CA HIS A 22 30.76 -14.70 13.58
C HIS A 22 29.69 -15.08 12.54
N LEU A 23 28.76 -14.16 12.25
CA LEU A 23 28.00 -14.18 11.00
C LEU A 23 28.76 -13.36 9.96
N THR A 24 29.52 -14.07 9.15
CA THR A 24 30.09 -13.56 7.91
C THR A 24 28.98 -13.32 6.88
N SER A 25 29.04 -12.17 6.20
CA SER A 25 28.33 -11.79 4.97
C SER A 25 26.81 -11.56 5.14
N SER A 26 26.28 -10.38 4.88
CA SER A 26 26.38 -9.68 3.60
C SER A 26 26.21 -8.17 3.80
N ASP A 27 27.01 -7.41 3.05
CA ASP A 27 26.86 -5.96 2.83
C ASP A 27 25.38 -5.51 2.84
N PRO A 28 25.00 -4.48 3.62
CA PRO A 28 23.73 -3.80 3.43
C PRO A 28 23.83 -3.02 2.11
N ARG A 29 23.64 -3.73 0.99
CA ARG A 29 23.48 -3.11 -0.33
C ARG A 29 22.41 -2.04 -0.17
N ASP A 30 22.78 -0.78 -0.39
CA ASP A 30 21.83 0.33 -0.53
C ASP A 30 20.81 -0.04 -1.61
N VAL A 31 19.68 -0.61 -1.17
CA VAL A 31 18.60 -0.98 -2.06
C VAL A 31 17.86 0.30 -2.39
N ASP A 32 18.17 0.87 -3.54
CA ASP A 32 17.48 2.08 -3.99
C ASP A 32 16.01 1.77 -4.27
N ILE A 33 15.13 2.54 -3.62
CA ILE A 33 13.67 2.42 -3.73
C ILE A 33 13.15 3.60 -4.55
N CYS A 34 12.27 3.33 -5.51
CA CYS A 34 11.66 4.37 -6.31
C CYS A 34 10.62 5.16 -5.51
N ALA A 35 10.78 6.48 -5.40
CA ALA A 35 9.85 7.36 -4.66
C ALA A 35 8.44 7.53 -5.28
N LEU A 36 8.14 6.86 -6.41
CA LEU A 36 6.83 6.91 -7.06
C LEU A 36 6.02 5.62 -6.95
N CYS A 37 6.68 4.45 -7.01
CA CYS A 37 6.04 3.14 -6.95
C CYS A 37 6.43 2.33 -5.71
N ASN A 38 7.39 2.82 -4.92
CA ASN A 38 7.97 2.14 -3.75
C ASN A 38 8.51 0.74 -4.05
N HIS A 39 8.95 0.51 -5.29
CA HIS A 39 9.62 -0.73 -5.71
C HIS A 39 11.12 -0.52 -5.86
N ILE A 40 11.86 -1.60 -5.65
CA ILE A 40 13.31 -1.65 -5.78
C ILE A 40 13.72 -1.30 -7.22
N LEU A 41 14.75 -0.48 -7.37
CA LEU A 41 15.43 -0.23 -8.62
C LEU A 41 16.41 -1.38 -8.89
N ASN A 42 15.90 -2.49 -9.45
CA ASN A 42 16.70 -3.63 -9.92
C ASN A 42 17.26 -3.42 -11.33
N ASP A 43 17.48 -2.17 -11.74
CA ASP A 43 18.09 -1.89 -13.03
C ASP A 43 19.60 -1.91 -12.82
N GLY A 44 20.27 -2.92 -13.38
CA GLY A 44 21.74 -3.06 -13.41
C GLY A 44 22.45 -1.94 -14.19
N GLN A 45 21.90 -0.74 -14.22
CA GLN A 45 22.51 0.45 -14.77
C GLN A 45 23.26 1.22 -13.67
N GLU A 46 24.54 1.48 -13.91
CA GLU A 46 25.42 2.25 -13.00
C GLU A 46 24.95 3.69 -12.77
N LYS A 47 24.09 4.24 -13.65
CA LYS A 47 23.53 5.59 -13.51
C LYS A 47 22.04 5.54 -13.19
N LYS A 48 21.74 5.58 -11.89
CA LYS A 48 20.38 5.71 -11.38
C LYS A 48 19.94 7.18 -11.50
N PRO A 49 18.81 7.48 -12.15
CA PRO A 49 18.40 8.86 -12.37
C PRO A 49 17.91 9.50 -11.07
N THR A 50 18.81 10.22 -10.41
CA THR A 50 18.52 10.98 -9.20
C THR A 50 17.72 12.24 -9.52
N VAL A 51 16.72 12.53 -8.69
CA VAL A 51 15.92 13.74 -8.78
C VAL A 51 16.77 14.93 -8.32
N THR A 52 16.97 15.89 -9.22
CA THR A 52 17.61 17.18 -8.93
C THR A 52 16.61 18.20 -8.40
N ASN A 53 17.08 19.34 -7.88
CA ASN A 53 16.21 20.45 -7.46
C ASN A 53 15.19 20.86 -8.55
N LYS A 54 15.61 20.88 -9.81
CA LYS A 54 14.72 21.16 -10.95
C LYS A 54 13.71 20.02 -11.18
N GLY A 55 14.11 18.79 -10.94
CA GLY A 55 13.24 17.61 -10.96
C GLY A 55 12.14 17.69 -9.91
N VAL A 56 12.48 18.06 -8.67
CA VAL A 56 11.51 18.24 -7.56
C VAL A 56 10.44 19.26 -7.94
N ALA A 57 10.84 20.44 -8.44
CA ALA A 57 9.89 21.48 -8.83
C ALA A 57 8.90 20.99 -9.91
N GLY A 58 9.38 20.21 -10.89
CA GLY A 58 8.53 19.60 -11.90
C GLY A 58 7.57 18.54 -11.33
N LEU A 59 8.06 17.71 -10.40
CA LEU A 59 7.26 16.68 -9.75
C LEU A 59 6.17 17.29 -8.86
N HIS A 60 6.48 18.36 -8.12
CA HIS A 60 5.49 19.12 -7.34
C HIS A 60 4.46 19.80 -8.23
N LYS A 61 4.88 20.40 -9.35
CA LYS A 61 3.95 21.00 -10.33
C LYS A 61 2.95 19.98 -10.85
N VAL A 62 3.43 18.80 -11.23
CA VAL A 62 2.57 17.70 -11.70
C VAL A 62 1.75 17.09 -10.56
N SER A 63 2.29 17.01 -9.35
CA SER A 63 1.55 16.57 -8.15
C SER A 63 0.35 17.48 -7.87
N ARG A 64 0.55 18.80 -7.95
CA ARG A 64 -0.53 19.79 -7.83
C ARG A 64 -1.58 19.63 -8.93
N ALA A 65 -1.16 19.42 -10.19
CA ALA A 65 -2.08 19.15 -11.29
C ALA A 65 -2.89 17.86 -11.09
N ARG A 66 -2.36 16.89 -10.33
CA ARG A 66 -3.05 15.66 -9.93
C ARG A 66 -3.84 15.81 -8.62
N GLY A 67 -3.95 17.01 -8.06
CA GLY A 67 -4.72 17.31 -6.84
C GLY A 67 -4.03 16.90 -5.53
N GLY A 68 -2.69 17.04 -5.46
CA GLY A 68 -1.93 17.20 -4.21
C GLY A 68 -1.79 15.99 -3.28
N SER A 69 -2.24 14.79 -3.68
CA SER A 69 -2.28 13.59 -2.82
C SER A 69 -1.04 12.70 -2.94
N ARG A 70 -0.03 13.11 -3.71
CA ARG A 70 1.15 12.31 -4.03
C ARG A 70 2.35 12.69 -3.16
N PRO A 71 3.31 11.77 -2.96
CA PRO A 71 4.35 11.91 -1.94
C PRO A 71 5.19 13.17 -2.10
N ASP A 72 5.71 13.67 -0.99
CA ASP A 72 6.62 14.80 -0.98
C ASP A 72 7.96 14.42 -1.62
N PHE A 73 8.24 15.06 -2.75
CA PHE A 73 9.50 14.86 -3.46
C PHE A 73 10.60 15.74 -2.89
N TYR A 74 11.80 15.17 -2.74
CA TYR A 74 13.02 15.88 -2.35
C TYR A 74 14.21 15.47 -3.22
N THR A 75 15.23 16.33 -3.24
CA THR A 75 16.44 16.12 -4.05
C THR A 75 17.24 14.96 -3.52
N GLY A 76 17.76 14.11 -4.40
CA GLY A 76 18.46 12.88 -4.00
C GLY A 76 17.60 11.62 -4.09
N GLN A 77 16.28 11.75 -4.21
CA GLN A 77 15.42 10.58 -4.47
C GLN A 77 15.70 9.97 -5.83
N ILE A 78 15.47 8.66 -5.95
CA ILE A 78 15.65 7.93 -7.20
C ILE A 78 14.29 7.49 -7.70
N LEU A 79 14.10 7.54 -9.02
CA LEU A 79 12.88 7.14 -9.69
C LEU A 79 13.19 6.16 -10.81
N HIS A 80 12.32 5.18 -11.08
CA HIS A 80 12.42 4.47 -12.36
C HIS A 80 12.18 5.47 -13.49
N THR A 81 12.90 5.30 -14.60
CA THR A 81 12.71 6.11 -15.81
C THR A 81 11.28 6.02 -16.33
N SER A 82 10.69 4.81 -16.30
CA SER A 82 9.29 4.54 -16.66
C SER A 82 8.32 5.26 -15.72
N CYS A 83 8.51 5.12 -14.40
CA CYS A 83 7.70 5.80 -13.40
C CYS A 83 7.72 7.32 -13.60
N ARG A 84 8.90 7.90 -13.87
CA ARG A 84 9.01 9.32 -14.18
C ARG A 84 8.25 9.67 -15.45
N HIS A 85 8.43 8.94 -16.54
CA HIS A 85 7.72 9.20 -17.80
C HIS A 85 6.19 9.19 -17.62
N ASP A 86 5.66 8.16 -16.96
CA ASP A 86 4.23 8.00 -16.74
C ASP A 86 3.65 9.05 -15.79
N TYR A 87 4.47 9.48 -14.82
CA TYR A 87 4.09 10.55 -13.90
C TYR A 87 3.88 11.88 -14.62
N TYR A 88 4.70 12.22 -15.60
CA TYR A 88 4.58 13.45 -16.38
C TYR A 88 3.58 13.34 -17.54
N ASN A 89 3.13 12.14 -17.89
CA ASN A 89 2.22 11.92 -19.01
C ASN A 89 0.88 12.66 -18.79
N GLN A 90 0.57 13.60 -19.71
CA GLN A 90 -0.63 14.44 -19.66
C GLN A 90 -1.94 13.63 -19.69
N ASN A 91 -1.99 12.53 -20.44
CA ASN A 91 -3.18 11.67 -20.47
C ASN A 91 -3.41 11.00 -19.11
N SER A 92 -2.34 10.65 -18.41
CA SER A 92 -2.43 10.12 -17.05
C SER A 92 -2.79 11.19 -16.02
N ILE A 93 -2.39 12.45 -16.23
CA ILE A 93 -2.81 13.58 -15.38
C ILE A 93 -4.30 13.87 -15.57
N ARG A 94 -4.77 13.97 -16.82
CA ARG A 94 -6.18 14.22 -17.15
C ARG A 94 -7.11 13.14 -16.62
N ARG A 95 -6.71 11.86 -16.74
CA ARG A 95 -7.47 10.74 -16.15
C ARG A 95 -7.60 10.83 -14.64
N ASP A 96 -6.52 11.18 -13.93
CA ASP A 96 -6.56 11.37 -12.48
C ASP A 96 -7.45 12.54 -12.07
N PHE A 97 -7.48 13.61 -12.87
CA PHE A 97 -8.36 14.76 -12.66
C PHE A 97 -9.83 14.37 -12.87
N ASN A 98 -10.17 13.70 -13.98
CA ASN A 98 -11.54 13.28 -14.26
C ASN A 98 -12.06 12.26 -13.23
N ARG A 99 -11.21 11.35 -12.74
CA ARG A 99 -11.58 10.42 -11.65
C ARG A 99 -11.94 11.16 -10.35
N LYS A 100 -11.28 12.30 -10.08
CA LYS A 100 -11.61 13.14 -8.93
C LYS A 100 -12.88 13.94 -9.17
N GLU A 101 -13.10 14.49 -10.36
CA GLU A 101 -14.36 15.17 -10.68
C GLU A 101 -15.57 14.22 -10.62
N GLU A 102 -15.45 12.98 -11.09
CA GLU A 102 -16.52 11.97 -10.91
C GLU A 102 -16.80 11.69 -9.43
N HIS A 103 -15.77 11.71 -8.58
CA HIS A 103 -15.91 11.53 -7.12
C HIS A 103 -16.51 12.76 -6.40
N TRP A 104 -16.29 13.99 -6.89
CA TRP A 104 -16.80 15.22 -6.27
C TRP A 104 -18.12 15.72 -6.87
N SER A 105 -18.35 15.52 -8.17
CA SER A 105 -19.62 15.84 -8.83
C SER A 105 -20.74 14.83 -8.52
N ALA A 106 -20.40 13.65 -7.99
CA ALA A 106 -21.38 12.73 -7.40
C ALA A 106 -21.98 13.24 -6.08
N ALA A 107 -21.38 14.26 -5.43
CA ALA A 107 -21.82 14.75 -4.12
C ALA A 107 -22.90 15.86 -4.18
N LYS A 108 -23.29 16.36 -5.36
CA LYS A 108 -24.28 17.44 -5.51
C LYS A 108 -25.32 17.22 -6.60
N LYS A 109 -25.69 15.97 -6.85
CA LYS A 109 -26.97 15.66 -7.50
C LYS A 109 -27.70 14.75 -6.54
N THR A 110 -28.91 15.14 -6.15
CA THR A 110 -29.87 14.21 -5.56
C THR A 110 -30.14 13.13 -6.62
N SER A 111 -29.26 12.14 -6.63
CA SER A 111 -29.31 10.97 -7.48
C SER A 111 -30.56 10.21 -7.06
N LEU A 112 -31.47 10.00 -8.01
CA LEU A 112 -32.49 8.96 -7.86
C LEU A 112 -31.76 7.67 -7.46
N ARG A 113 -32.34 6.84 -6.58
CA ARG A 113 -31.70 5.63 -6.07
C ARG A 113 -31.23 4.65 -7.17
N SER A 114 -31.67 4.87 -8.42
CA SER A 114 -31.30 4.17 -9.65
C SER A 114 -30.06 4.71 -10.38
N SER A 115 -29.57 5.93 -10.07
CA SER A 115 -28.42 6.56 -10.74
C SER A 115 -27.10 6.44 -9.97
N THR A 116 -27.12 5.91 -8.75
CA THR A 116 -25.89 5.48 -8.06
C THR A 116 -25.52 4.11 -8.62
N ASN A 117 -24.41 4.00 -9.35
CA ASN A 117 -23.88 2.71 -9.79
C ASN A 117 -23.78 1.80 -8.56
N LYS A 118 -24.67 0.81 -8.48
CA LYS A 118 -24.65 -0.19 -7.41
C LYS A 118 -23.41 -1.04 -7.63
N PHE A 119 -22.68 -1.31 -6.55
CA PHE A 119 -21.55 -2.23 -6.59
C PHE A 119 -22.02 -3.58 -7.13
N ASP A 120 -21.43 -4.01 -8.24
CA ASP A 120 -21.75 -5.29 -8.87
C ASP A 120 -20.73 -6.33 -8.43
N PHE A 121 -21.12 -7.21 -7.52
CA PHE A 121 -20.23 -8.23 -6.96
C PHE A 121 -19.57 -9.13 -8.01
N ALA A 122 -20.20 -9.36 -9.16
CA ALA A 122 -19.65 -10.19 -10.22
C ALA A 122 -18.65 -9.43 -11.11
N ASN A 123 -18.83 -8.11 -11.25
CA ASN A 123 -18.08 -7.31 -12.21
C ASN A 123 -17.14 -6.28 -11.58
N ASP A 124 -17.29 -5.97 -10.29
CA ASP A 124 -16.47 -5.05 -9.53
C ASP A 124 -15.64 -5.80 -8.50
N CYS A 125 -14.35 -5.45 -8.41
CA CYS A 125 -13.45 -6.06 -7.44
C CYS A 125 -13.78 -5.60 -6.02
N LEU A 126 -14.10 -6.55 -5.14
CA LEU A 126 -14.42 -6.29 -3.74
C LEU A 126 -13.34 -5.50 -2.99
N LEU A 127 -12.06 -5.71 -3.33
CA LEU A 127 -10.94 -5.09 -2.62
C LEU A 127 -10.56 -3.70 -3.13
N CYS A 128 -11.06 -3.25 -4.27
CA CYS A 128 -10.62 -1.94 -4.80
C CYS A 128 -11.72 -1.14 -5.51
N GLY A 129 -12.92 -1.70 -5.63
CA GLY A 129 -14.05 -1.06 -6.29
C GLY A 129 -13.92 -0.88 -7.81
N ARG A 130 -12.88 -1.43 -8.45
CA ARG A 130 -12.65 -1.29 -9.89
C ARG A 130 -13.33 -2.41 -10.67
N CYS A 131 -13.91 -2.05 -11.81
CA CYS A 131 -14.48 -3.01 -12.74
C CYS A 131 -13.40 -4.00 -13.23
N THR A 132 -13.68 -5.29 -13.09
CA THR A 132 -12.81 -6.39 -13.51
C THR A 132 -12.53 -6.36 -15.01
N ARG A 133 -13.47 -5.90 -15.84
CA ARG A 133 -13.27 -5.76 -17.29
C ARG A 133 -12.16 -4.77 -17.63
N ASP A 134 -12.06 -3.68 -16.90
CA ASP A 134 -11.03 -2.66 -17.14
C ASP A 134 -9.64 -3.12 -16.69
N LEU A 135 -9.61 -3.95 -15.65
CA LEU A 135 -8.39 -4.53 -15.13
C LEU A 135 -7.87 -5.70 -15.98
N ARG A 136 -8.77 -6.53 -16.54
CA ARG A 136 -8.42 -7.62 -17.48
C ARG A 136 -7.74 -7.11 -18.74
N LYS A 137 -8.13 -5.93 -19.24
CA LYS A 137 -7.47 -5.28 -20.39
C LYS A 137 -6.01 -4.89 -20.13
N LYS A 138 -5.58 -4.88 -18.86
CA LYS A 138 -4.25 -4.41 -18.45
C LYS A 138 -3.21 -5.53 -18.31
N GLY A 139 -3.54 -6.76 -18.71
CA GLY A 139 -2.58 -7.85 -18.95
C GLY A 139 -2.24 -8.71 -17.74
N ASP A 140 -2.07 -8.15 -16.53
CA ASP A 140 -1.45 -8.88 -15.41
C ASP A 140 -2.29 -8.90 -14.12
N VAL A 141 -3.59 -9.18 -14.22
CA VAL A 141 -4.45 -9.24 -13.01
C VAL A 141 -5.28 -10.52 -12.98
N SER A 142 -4.90 -11.43 -12.08
CA SER A 142 -5.68 -12.62 -11.75
C SER A 142 -6.81 -12.26 -10.78
N PHE A 143 -8.03 -12.62 -11.15
CA PHE A 143 -9.23 -12.48 -10.32
C PHE A 143 -9.58 -13.81 -9.69
N TYR A 144 -9.89 -13.77 -8.40
CA TYR A 144 -10.39 -14.91 -7.64
C TYR A 144 -11.83 -14.65 -7.27
N GLN A 145 -12.68 -15.61 -7.61
CA GLN A 145 -14.04 -15.63 -7.10
C GLN A 145 -14.02 -16.10 -5.65
N ILE A 146 -14.74 -15.40 -4.79
CA ILE A 146 -14.95 -15.80 -3.41
C ILE A 146 -15.95 -16.96 -3.43
N ARG A 147 -15.48 -18.16 -3.06
CA ARG A 147 -16.27 -19.40 -3.14
C ARG A 147 -16.56 -20.05 -1.81
N THR A 148 -16.04 -19.50 -0.71
CA THR A 148 -16.14 -20.11 0.62
C THR A 148 -16.39 -19.05 1.68
N SER A 149 -17.16 -19.43 2.70
CA SER A 149 -17.36 -18.62 3.90
C SER A 149 -16.04 -18.36 4.65
N SER A 150 -15.09 -19.29 4.58
CA SER A 150 -13.74 -19.09 5.15
C SER A 150 -12.98 -17.94 4.47
N CYS A 151 -13.14 -17.77 3.15
CA CYS A 151 -12.55 -16.64 2.44
C CYS A 151 -13.17 -15.31 2.88
N GLN A 152 -14.50 -15.28 3.06
CA GLN A 152 -15.20 -14.13 3.62
C GLN A 152 -14.72 -13.80 5.04
N ALA A 153 -14.62 -14.80 5.92
CA ALA A 153 -14.12 -14.59 7.29
C ALA A 153 -12.70 -14.00 7.31
N ASN A 154 -11.82 -14.46 6.41
CA ASN A 154 -10.48 -13.89 6.28
C ASN A 154 -10.51 -12.42 5.82
N LEU A 155 -11.45 -12.03 4.96
CA LEU A 155 -11.63 -10.64 4.56
C LEU A 155 -12.12 -9.77 5.71
N GLU A 156 -13.04 -10.27 6.53
CA GLU A 156 -13.50 -9.59 7.74
C GLU A 156 -12.33 -9.38 8.72
N LEU A 157 -11.50 -10.39 8.93
CA LEU A 157 -10.29 -10.27 9.75
C LEU A 157 -9.30 -9.24 9.19
N LEU A 158 -9.10 -9.20 7.86
CA LEU A 158 -8.25 -8.20 7.21
C LEU A 158 -8.79 -6.77 7.45
N CYS A 159 -10.11 -6.57 7.39
CA CYS A 159 -10.72 -5.28 7.73
C CYS A 159 -10.47 -4.90 9.19
N LEU A 160 -10.55 -5.86 10.12
CA LEU A 160 -10.28 -5.61 11.54
C LEU A 160 -8.80 -5.27 11.80
N GLN A 161 -7.87 -5.92 11.11
CA GLN A 161 -6.43 -5.68 11.25
C GLN A 161 -5.99 -4.28 10.82
N LYS A 162 -6.69 -3.66 9.87
CA LYS A 162 -6.38 -2.29 9.43
C LYS A 162 -6.75 -1.21 10.45
N GLY A 163 -7.60 -1.56 11.42
CA GLY A 163 -7.99 -0.68 12.51
C GLY A 163 -9.15 0.28 12.16
N PRO A 164 -9.79 0.88 13.18
CA PRO A 164 -10.91 1.80 13.00
C PRO A 164 -10.49 3.10 12.30
N GLY A 165 -11.30 3.56 11.33
CA GLY A 165 -11.05 4.78 10.55
C GLY A 165 -10.34 4.55 9.20
N ASP A 166 -9.98 3.31 8.87
CA ASP A 166 -9.51 2.97 7.53
C ASP A 166 -10.68 2.93 6.54
N LYS A 167 -10.73 3.91 5.63
CA LYS A 167 -11.80 4.05 4.64
C LYS A 167 -11.93 2.84 3.72
N TRP A 168 -10.82 2.15 3.44
CA TRP A 168 -10.84 0.96 2.62
C TRP A 168 -11.51 -0.19 3.38
N ALA A 169 -11.14 -0.41 4.63
CA ALA A 169 -11.72 -1.45 5.48
C ALA A 169 -13.22 -1.22 5.73
N GLU A 170 -13.62 0.03 5.98
CA GLU A 170 -15.04 0.40 6.13
C GLU A 170 -15.84 0.12 4.86
N THR A 171 -15.28 0.45 3.69
CA THR A 171 -15.94 0.19 2.40
C THR A 171 -16.10 -1.30 2.14
N VAL A 172 -15.02 -2.08 2.31
CA VAL A 172 -15.06 -3.54 2.12
C VAL A 172 -16.03 -4.18 3.10
N LYS A 173 -15.97 -3.81 4.38
CA LYS A 173 -16.89 -4.32 5.41
C LYS A 173 -18.35 -4.01 5.08
N GLY A 174 -18.65 -2.79 4.63
CA GLY A 174 -20.00 -2.43 4.18
C GLY A 174 -20.50 -3.27 3.00
N CYS A 175 -19.61 -3.65 2.07
CA CYS A 175 -19.95 -4.57 0.98
C CYS A 175 -20.23 -5.99 1.50
N ILE A 176 -19.46 -6.48 2.48
CA ILE A 176 -19.68 -7.80 3.11
C ILE A 176 -21.03 -7.82 3.83
N GLU A 177 -21.32 -6.79 4.64
CA GLU A 177 -22.58 -6.64 5.37
C GLU A 177 -23.78 -6.52 4.43
N TYR A 178 -23.63 -5.83 3.30
CA TYR A 178 -24.68 -5.70 2.29
C TYR A 178 -24.96 -7.01 1.55
N ALA A 179 -23.92 -7.73 1.13
CA ALA A 179 -24.07 -9.01 0.42
C ALA A 179 -24.60 -10.12 1.32
N GLN A 180 -24.25 -10.07 2.62
CA GLN A 180 -24.41 -11.13 3.63
C GLN A 180 -23.62 -12.40 3.32
N ASP A 181 -23.73 -12.91 2.09
CA ASP A 181 -23.00 -14.06 1.56
C ASP A 181 -22.29 -13.68 0.25
N LEU A 182 -20.98 -13.48 0.33
CA LEU A 182 -20.14 -13.15 -0.82
C LEU A 182 -20.06 -14.29 -1.85
N CYS A 183 -20.18 -15.54 -1.41
CA CYS A 183 -20.15 -16.69 -2.30
C CYS A 183 -21.42 -16.74 -3.15
N ALA A 184 -22.58 -16.55 -2.53
CA ALA A 184 -23.86 -16.47 -3.22
C ALA A 184 -23.93 -15.24 -4.14
N ALA A 185 -23.35 -14.12 -3.73
CA ALA A 185 -23.26 -12.90 -4.54
C ALA A 185 -22.30 -13.01 -5.74
N GLY A 186 -21.55 -14.12 -5.86
CA GLY A 186 -20.56 -14.30 -6.93
C GLY A 186 -19.42 -13.30 -6.86
N ALA A 187 -19.08 -12.85 -5.64
CA ALA A 187 -18.12 -11.78 -5.42
C ALA A 187 -16.74 -12.13 -5.98
N VAL A 188 -16.11 -11.15 -6.63
CA VAL A 188 -14.75 -11.29 -7.17
C VAL A 188 -13.78 -10.33 -6.50
N ALA A 189 -12.57 -10.82 -6.24
CA ALA A 189 -11.48 -10.03 -5.70
C ALA A 189 -10.23 -10.26 -6.56
N TYR A 190 -9.47 -9.21 -6.85
CA TYR A 190 -8.09 -9.40 -7.29
C TYR A 190 -7.17 -9.16 -6.11
N ILE A 191 -6.11 -9.95 -6.02
CA ILE A 191 -5.00 -9.71 -5.09
C ILE A 191 -3.86 -9.16 -5.94
N THR A 192 -3.50 -7.89 -5.73
CA THR A 192 -2.20 -7.39 -6.19
C THR A 192 -1.17 -7.88 -5.18
N SER A 193 -0.04 -8.41 -5.64
CA SER A 193 1.05 -8.99 -4.84
C SER A 193 1.70 -8.08 -3.78
N ASN A 194 1.11 -6.91 -3.50
CA ASN A 194 1.51 -5.94 -2.47
C ASN A 194 0.46 -5.80 -1.35
N ALA A 195 -0.39 -6.80 -1.13
CA ALA A 195 -1.43 -6.77 -0.11
C ALA A 195 -1.38 -7.99 0.83
N ILE A 196 -0.18 -8.29 1.33
CA ILE A 196 0.05 -8.96 2.61
C ILE A 196 1.19 -8.21 3.29
#